data_AF-A0A969P2I5-F1
#
_entry.id   AF-A0A969P2I5-F1
#
_cell.length_a   1.000
_cell.length_b   1.000
_cell.length_c   1.000
_cell.angle_alpha   90.00
_cell.angle_beta   90.00
_cell.angle_gamma   90.00
#
_symmetry.space_group_name_H-M   'P 1'
#
loop_
_entity.id
_entity.type
_entity.pdbx_description
1 polymer ?
#
loop_
_entity_poly.entity_id
_entity_poly.type
_entity_poly.pdbx_seq_one_letter_code
_entity_poly.pdbx_strand_id
1 'polypeptide(L)'
;DVLECESRPLVAYLQTVLRLPIRRIQENLMTVHGLKLSIGEITRLLHQVRAQLDADGEALKAQARASPVLYADETGWRENGQNGYIWAFSTPGDDAVRYDEYDRSRGGAVPW
;
A
#
# COMPACT_ATOMS: atom_id res chain seq x y z
N ASP A 1 -6.30 4.77 -22.81
CA ASP A 1 -6.36 3.42 -23.41
C ASP A 1 -7.28 2.56 -22.53
N VAL A 2 -8.35 1.97 -23.06
CA VAL A 2 -9.38 1.28 -22.24
C VAL A 2 -8.79 0.07 -21.51
N LEU A 3 -7.85 -0.63 -22.16
CA LEU A 3 -7.10 -1.76 -21.58
C LEU A 3 -6.25 -1.34 -20.38
N GLU A 4 -5.71 -0.13 -20.39
CA GLU A 4 -4.91 0.41 -19.29
C GLU A 4 -5.80 0.71 -18.08
N CYS A 5 -7.03 1.20 -18.30
CA CYS A 5 -8.02 1.46 -17.25
C CYS A 5 -8.45 0.19 -16.52
N GLU A 6 -8.67 -0.92 -17.25
CA GLU A 6 -9.08 -2.21 -16.69
C GLU A 6 -7.93 -2.97 -16.03
N SER A 7 -6.69 -2.84 -16.55
CA SER A 7 -5.52 -3.52 -15.98
C SER A 7 -5.13 -3.00 -14.59
N ARG A 8 -5.41 -1.73 -14.31
CA ARG A 8 -5.02 -1.04 -13.07
C ARG A 8 -5.65 -1.63 -11.80
N PRO A 9 -6.99 -1.79 -11.68
CA PRO A 9 -7.60 -2.41 -10.50
C PRO A 9 -7.18 -3.88 -10.33
N LEU A 10 -6.98 -4.62 -11.43
CA LEU A 10 -6.47 -5.99 -11.38
C LEU A 10 -5.05 -6.03 -10.79
N VAL A 11 -4.14 -5.21 -11.31
CA VAL A 11 -2.75 -5.11 -10.80
C VAL A 11 -2.74 -4.74 -9.32
N ALA A 12 -3.57 -3.78 -8.91
CA ALA A 12 -3.71 -3.40 -7.50
C ALA A 12 -4.18 -4.58 -6.65
N TYR A 13 -5.24 -5.28 -7.06
CA TYR A 13 -5.78 -6.43 -6.34
C TYR A 13 -4.76 -7.57 -6.18
N LEU A 14 -4.03 -7.90 -7.25
CA LEU A 14 -2.99 -8.94 -7.21
C LEU A 14 -1.84 -8.58 -6.25
N GLN A 15 -1.47 -7.30 -6.19
CA GLN A 15 -0.40 -6.82 -5.30
C GLN A 15 -0.87 -6.67 -3.86
N THR A 16 -2.04 -6.09 -3.62
CA THR A 16 -2.48 -5.71 -2.28
C THR A 16 -3.32 -6.80 -1.62
N VAL A 17 -4.22 -7.47 -2.33
CA VAL A 17 -5.07 -8.50 -1.71
C VAL A 17 -4.37 -9.85 -1.74
N LEU A 18 -3.79 -10.23 -2.89
CA LEU A 18 -3.12 -11.52 -3.03
C LEU A 18 -1.62 -11.49 -2.67
N ARG A 19 -1.06 -10.31 -2.38
CA ARG A 19 0.34 -10.12 -1.96
C ARG A 19 1.36 -10.74 -2.92
N LEU A 20 1.06 -10.76 -4.21
CA LEU A 20 1.95 -11.35 -5.20
C LEU A 20 3.17 -10.44 -5.45
N PRO A 21 4.40 -11.00 -5.51
CA PRO A 21 5.57 -10.25 -5.97
C PRO A 21 5.37 -9.71 -7.39
N ILE A 22 5.90 -8.53 -7.70
CA ILE A 22 5.70 -7.88 -9.02
C ILE A 22 6.04 -8.80 -10.21
N ARG A 23 7.08 -9.64 -10.08
CA ARG A 23 7.41 -10.63 -11.12
C ARG A 23 6.31 -11.69 -11.31
N ARG A 24 5.69 -12.15 -10.23
CA ARG A 24 4.54 -13.09 -10.30
C ARG A 24 3.30 -12.43 -10.88
N ILE A 25 3.08 -11.15 -10.59
CA ILE A 25 2.01 -10.36 -11.23
C ILE A 25 2.26 -10.30 -12.74
N GLN A 26 3.48 -9.96 -13.16
CA GLN A 26 3.85 -9.93 -14.58
C GLN A 26 3.62 -11.29 -15.27
N GLU A 27 4.08 -12.38 -14.66
CA GLU A 27 3.86 -13.75 -15.16
C GLU A 27 2.36 -14.07 -15.27
N ASN A 28 1.57 -13.73 -14.24
CA ASN A 28 0.12 -13.96 -14.22
C ASN A 28 -0.60 -13.18 -15.32
N LEU A 29 -0.30 -11.89 -15.48
CA LEU A 29 -0.87 -11.04 -16.53
C LEU A 29 -0.59 -11.60 -17.92
N MET A 30 0.64 -12.07 -18.17
CA MET A 30 0.98 -12.68 -19.46
C MET A 30 0.29 -14.03 -19.66
N THR A 31 0.28 -14.89 -18.64
CA THR A 31 -0.14 -16.30 -18.77
C THR A 31 -1.66 -16.45 -18.79
N VAL A 32 -2.36 -15.73 -17.92
CA VAL A 32 -3.81 -15.86 -17.74
C VAL A 32 -4.57 -14.86 -18.60
N HIS A 33 -4.04 -13.63 -18.71
CA HIS A 33 -4.73 -12.53 -19.38
C HIS A 33 -4.14 -12.18 -20.76
N GLY A 34 -3.01 -12.78 -21.16
CA GLY A 34 -2.34 -12.46 -22.42
C GLY A 34 -1.72 -11.06 -22.47
N LEU A 35 -1.67 -10.35 -21.34
CA LEU A 35 -1.20 -8.97 -21.24
C LEU A 35 0.31 -8.92 -21.01
N LYS A 36 1.02 -8.29 -21.94
CA LYS A 36 2.47 -8.10 -21.85
C LYS A 36 2.76 -6.72 -21.28
N LEU A 37 2.96 -6.65 -19.97
CA LEU A 37 3.43 -5.45 -19.29
C LEU A 37 4.85 -5.65 -18.76
N SER A 38 5.66 -4.60 -18.83
CA SER A 38 6.94 -4.52 -18.15
C SER A 38 6.75 -4.31 -16.64
N ILE A 39 7.80 -4.61 -15.86
CA ILE A 39 7.85 -4.30 -14.43
C ILE A 39 7.64 -2.79 -14.20
N GLY A 40 8.22 -1.94 -15.04
CA GLY A 40 8.09 -0.49 -14.92
C GLY A 40 6.65 0.00 -15.14
N GLU A 41 5.93 -0.59 -16.09
CA GLU A 41 4.51 -0.29 -16.31
C GLU A 41 3.65 -0.75 -15.15
N ILE A 42 3.87 -1.96 -14.61
CA ILE A 42 3.16 -2.45 -13.42
C ILE A 42 3.38 -1.51 -12.23
N THR A 43 4.63 -1.10 -11.98
CA THR A 43 4.96 -0.14 -10.92
C THR A 43 4.28 1.21 -11.15
N ARG A 44 4.26 1.71 -12.39
CA ARG A 44 3.57 2.96 -12.74
C ARG A 44 2.06 2.85 -12.48
N LEU A 45 1.42 1.75 -12.83
CA LEU A 45 0.00 1.52 -12.56
C LEU A 45 -0.29 1.53 -11.05
N LEU A 46 0.55 0.88 -10.23
CA LEU A 46 0.44 0.92 -8.78
C LEU A 46 0.60 2.34 -8.21
N HIS A 47 1.54 3.13 -8.73
CA HIS A 47 1.68 4.54 -8.35
C HIS A 47 0.45 5.38 -8.71
N GLN A 48 -0.16 5.15 -9.86
CA GLN A 48 -1.40 5.83 -10.26
C GLN A 48 -2.57 5.47 -9.34
N VAL A 49 -2.68 4.20 -8.93
CA VAL A 49 -3.70 3.78 -7.94
C VAL A 49 -3.48 4.47 -6.61
N ARG A 50 -2.24 4.50 -6.13
CA ARG A 50 -1.90 5.23 -4.90
C ARG A 50 -2.33 6.71 -5.00
N ALA A 51 -1.89 7.40 -6.05
CA ALA A 51 -2.20 8.82 -6.23
C ALA A 51 -3.71 9.10 -6.30
N GLN A 52 -4.49 8.17 -6.86
CA GLN A 52 -5.95 8.28 -6.90
C GLN A 52 -6.59 8.12 -5.51
N LEU A 53 -5.99 7.30 -4.64
CA LEU A 53 -6.50 7.00 -3.30
C LEU A 53 -5.88 7.86 -2.20
N ASP A 54 -4.96 8.76 -2.52
CA ASP A 54 -4.24 9.57 -1.52
C ASP A 54 -5.23 10.38 -0.64
N ALA A 55 -6.28 10.96 -1.22
CA ALA A 55 -7.29 11.70 -0.46
C ALA A 55 -8.08 10.82 0.51
N ASP A 56 -8.45 9.60 0.08
CA ASP A 56 -9.15 8.62 0.92
C ASP A 56 -8.24 8.15 2.07
N GLY A 57 -6.94 7.94 1.77
CA GLY A 57 -5.92 7.61 2.75
C GLY A 57 -5.78 8.68 3.83
N GLU A 58 -5.69 9.96 3.44
CA GLU A 58 -5.62 11.08 4.39
C GLU A 58 -6.89 11.21 5.24
N ALA A 59 -8.07 10.97 4.66
CA ALA A 59 -9.32 10.96 5.41
C ALA A 59 -9.35 9.84 6.47
N LEU A 60 -8.90 8.63 6.12
CA LEU A 60 -8.76 7.52 7.07
C LEU A 60 -7.75 7.83 8.18
N LYS A 61 -6.59 8.42 7.84
CA LYS A 61 -5.61 8.87 8.85
C LYS A 61 -6.22 9.90 9.81
N ALA A 62 -6.97 10.88 9.29
CA ALA A 62 -7.65 11.86 10.12
C ALA A 62 -8.69 11.22 11.05
N GLN A 63 -9.45 10.24 10.55
CA GLN A 63 -10.39 9.46 11.37
C GLN A 63 -9.66 8.67 12.48
N ALA A 64 -8.53 8.03 12.15
CA ALA A 64 -7.73 7.30 13.12
C ALA A 64 -7.18 8.21 14.23
N ARG A 65 -6.71 9.42 13.87
CA ARG A 65 -6.23 10.44 14.82
C ARG A 65 -7.33 10.96 15.76
N ALA A 66 -8.57 11.00 15.29
CA ALA A 66 -9.72 11.41 16.10
C ALA A 66 -10.17 10.31 17.08
N SER A 67 -9.68 9.07 16.92
CA SER A 67 -10.02 7.97 17.83
C SER A 67 -9.46 8.22 19.23
N PRO A 68 -10.22 7.92 20.29
CA PRO A 68 -9.71 7.98 21.68
C PRO A 68 -8.52 7.06 21.93
N VAL A 69 -8.41 5.98 21.15
CA VAL A 69 -7.32 4.99 21.24
C VAL A 69 -6.78 4.70 19.84
N LEU A 70 -5.47 4.79 19.70
CA LEU A 70 -4.73 4.39 18.51
C LEU A 70 -3.64 3.40 18.92
N TYR A 71 -3.77 2.15 18.50
CA TYR A 71 -2.72 1.16 18.65
C TYR A 71 -1.66 1.39 17.58
N ALA A 72 -0.39 1.30 17.95
CA ALA A 72 0.75 1.43 17.06
C ALA A 72 1.70 0.25 17.30
N ASP A 73 2.10 -0.41 16.22
CA ASP A 73 3.13 -1.45 16.23
C ASP A 73 4.26 -1.08 15.27
N GLU A 74 5.50 -1.25 15.70
CA GLU A 74 6.71 -0.88 14.96
C GLU A 74 7.41 -2.15 14.47
N THR A 75 7.52 -2.30 13.15
CA THR A 75 8.29 -3.38 12.53
C THR A 75 9.52 -2.80 11.82
N GLY A 76 10.71 -3.25 12.23
CA GLY A 76 11.96 -2.85 11.59
C GLY A 76 11.98 -3.25 10.11
N TRP A 77 12.36 -2.31 9.24
CA TRP A 77 12.45 -2.51 7.79
C TRP A 77 13.81 -2.07 7.27
N ARG A 78 14.41 -2.85 6.37
CA ARG A 78 15.66 -2.49 5.72
C ARG A 78 15.45 -2.29 4.24
N GLU A 79 15.75 -1.09 3.76
CA GLU A 79 15.69 -0.75 2.34
C GLU A 79 17.07 -0.28 1.88
N ASN A 80 17.64 -0.98 0.90
CA ASN A 80 18.94 -0.63 0.30
C ASN A 80 20.07 -0.40 1.34
N GLY A 81 20.10 -1.23 2.38
CA GLY A 81 21.08 -1.13 3.46
C GLY A 81 20.80 -0.04 4.49
N GLN A 82 19.80 0.81 4.30
CA GLN A 82 19.34 1.79 5.27
C GLN A 82 18.25 1.19 6.15
N ASN A 83 18.27 1.54 7.44
CA ASN A 83 17.21 1.15 8.37
C ASN A 83 16.06 2.15 8.28
N GLY A 84 14.85 1.62 8.38
CA GLY A 84 13.61 2.35 8.61
C GLY A 84 12.63 1.44 9.35
N TYR A 85 11.39 1.89 9.45
CA TYR A 85 10.36 1.25 10.24
C TYR A 85 9.03 1.33 9.49
N ILE A 86 8.31 0.22 9.47
CA ILE A 86 6.91 0.20 9.09
C ILE A 86 6.11 0.29 10.38
N TRP A 87 5.28 1.32 10.46
CA TRP A 87 4.36 1.57 11.54
C TRP A 87 2.98 1.08 11.14
N ALA A 88 2.43 0.13 11.88
CA ALA A 88 1.06 -0.33 11.70
C ALA A 88 0.17 0.32 12.76
N PHE A 89 -0.79 1.12 12.31
CA PHE A 89 -1.74 1.80 13.18
C PHE A 89 -3.11 1.14 13.10
N SER A 90 -3.82 1.07 14.23
CA SER A 90 -5.22 0.64 14.22
C SER A 90 -6.06 1.22 15.35
N THR A 91 -7.35 1.43 15.09
CA THR A 91 -8.34 1.81 16.10
C THR A 91 -9.19 0.59 16.51
N PRO A 92 -9.79 0.58 17.72
CA PRO A 92 -10.73 -0.47 18.12
C PRO A 92 -12.13 -0.25 17.53
N GLY A 93 -12.96 -1.31 17.55
CA GLY A 93 -14.39 -1.25 17.24
C GLY A 93 -14.76 -1.70 15.84
N ASP A 94 -16.06 -1.61 15.52
CA ASP A 94 -16.62 -2.11 14.27
C ASP A 94 -16.23 -1.23 13.06
N ASP A 95 -16.00 0.07 13.29
CA ASP A 95 -15.52 1.04 12.28
C ASP A 95 -13.99 1.26 12.38
N ALA A 96 -13.25 0.19 12.68
CA ALA A 96 -11.81 0.25 12.85
C ALA A 96 -11.10 0.72 11.58
N VAL A 97 -10.21 1.71 11.73
CA VAL A 97 -9.27 2.12 10.69
C VAL A 97 -7.96 1.40 10.93
N ARG A 98 -7.35 0.86 9.87
CA ARG A 98 -5.97 0.38 9.87
C ARG A 98 -5.21 1.00 8.71
N TYR A 99 -4.00 1.49 8.98
CA TYR A 99 -3.08 1.95 7.94
C TYR A 99 -1.64 1.67 8.36
N ASP A 100 -0.77 1.52 7.35
CA ASP A 100 0.65 1.32 7.53
C ASP A 100 1.42 2.53 6.96
N GLU A 101 2.49 2.94 7.65
CA GLU A 101 3.32 4.06 7.22
C GLU A 101 4.81 3.74 7.37
N TYR A 102 5.60 4.12 6.37
CA TYR A 102 7.06 4.00 6.46
C TYR A 102 7.65 5.29 7.00
N ASP A 103 8.44 5.20 8.06
CA ASP A 103 9.25 6.31 8.60
C ASP A 103 10.68 5.81 8.88
N ARG A 104 11.65 6.72 8.83
CA ARG A 104 13.04 6.42 9.23
C ARG A 104 13.24 6.48 10.74
N SER A 105 12.29 7.11 11.42
CA SER A 105 12.27 7.37 12.85
C SER A 105 11.55 6.24 13.59
N ARG A 106 11.96 6.05 14.84
CA ARG A 106 11.39 5.07 15.78
C ARG A 106 10.80 5.76 16.99
N GLY A 107 9.89 5.09 17.70
CA GLY A 107 9.27 5.61 18.93
C GLY A 107 8.56 6.96 18.76
N GLY A 108 8.67 7.82 19.79
CA GLY A 108 7.96 9.10 19.94
C GLY A 108 8.16 10.17 18.86
N ALA A 109 8.99 9.94 17.86
CA ALA A 109 9.33 10.90 16.83
C ALA A 109 8.40 10.85 15.60
N VAL A 110 7.51 9.85 15.51
CA VAL A 110 6.54 9.75 14.42
C VAL A 110 5.30 10.57 14.77
N PRO A 111 4.91 11.56 13.94
CA PRO A 111 3.70 12.33 14.16
C PRO A 111 2.48 11.44 13.85
N TRP A 112 1.87 10.87 14.90
CA TRP A 112 0.60 10.15 14.78
C TRP A 112 -0.52 11.07 14.37
#